data_AF-A0A7Y7E5X9-F1
#
_entry.id   AF-A0A7Y7E5X9-F1
#
_cell.length_a   1.000
_cell.length_b   1.000
_cell.length_c   1.000
_cell.angle_alpha   90.00
_cell.angle_beta   90.00
_cell.angle_gamma   90.00
#
_symmetry.space_group_name_H-M   'P 1'
#
loop_
_entity.id
_entity.type
_entity.pdbx_description
1 polymer ?
#
loop_
_entity_poly.entity_id
_entity_poly.type
_entity_poly.pdbx_seq_one_letter_code
_entity_poly.pdbx_strand_id
1 'polypeptide(L)'
;MRRPIRALEALALAGLLTAVTPAGARAADGTFVYHTGQGTERHTLGDPVDGRCYPVGEATGVTGNETGHDAYLYDTEGCRGAAAYFPSRWYGYETFRSVMFVSRCADRTPVVRARTGFS
;
A
#
# COMPACT_ATOMS: atom_id res chain seq x y z
N MET A 1 -9.98 49.85 -57.49
CA MET A 1 -9.65 48.41 -57.38
C MET A 1 -9.96 47.96 -55.95
N ARG A 2 -11.20 47.54 -55.67
CA ARG A 2 -11.63 46.15 -55.37
C ARG A 2 -10.75 45.43 -54.33
N ARG A 3 -11.26 45.35 -53.08
CA ARG A 3 -10.87 44.40 -52.02
C ARG A 3 -11.22 42.96 -52.47
N PRO A 4 -10.61 41.89 -51.93
CA PRO A 4 -11.12 41.35 -50.66
C PRO A 4 -10.06 40.79 -49.70
N ILE A 5 -10.27 41.12 -48.43
CA ILE A 5 -9.88 40.31 -47.28
C ILE A 5 -10.38 38.88 -47.51
N ARG A 6 -9.49 37.89 -47.50
CA ARG A 6 -9.87 36.50 -47.25
C ARG A 6 -9.28 36.06 -45.93
N ALA A 7 -10.20 36.00 -44.96
CA ALA A 7 -10.09 35.26 -43.72
C ALA A 7 -10.08 33.75 -44.00
N LEU A 8 -9.82 33.01 -42.92
CA LEU A 8 -9.81 31.55 -42.74
C LEU A 8 -8.56 30.84 -43.29
N GLU A 9 -7.77 30.30 -42.36
CA GLU A 9 -7.51 28.85 -42.30
C GLU A 9 -7.23 28.45 -40.82
N ALA A 10 -8.16 27.66 -40.28
CA ALA A 10 -8.08 26.65 -39.20
C ALA A 10 -7.09 26.88 -38.03
N LEU A 11 -7.50 27.26 -36.80
CA LEU A 11 -8.18 26.46 -35.77
C LEU A 11 -7.75 24.97 -35.68
N ALA A 12 -7.35 24.57 -34.46
CA ALA A 12 -7.02 23.23 -33.95
C ALA A 12 -5.62 22.72 -34.38
N LEU A 13 -4.70 22.41 -33.47
CA LEU A 13 -4.82 21.41 -32.41
C LEU A 13 -4.19 21.91 -31.09
N ALA A 14 -5.01 22.39 -30.16
CA ALA A 14 -4.70 22.27 -28.73
C ALA A 14 -5.10 20.84 -28.31
N GLY A 15 -4.30 19.86 -28.75
CA GLY A 15 -4.57 18.44 -28.55
C GLY A 15 -3.90 17.92 -27.29
N LEU A 16 -4.64 17.98 -26.17
CA LEU A 16 -4.48 17.20 -24.95
C LEU A 16 -3.07 16.62 -24.69
N LEU A 17 -2.23 17.38 -23.98
CA LEU A 17 -1.34 16.75 -23.01
C LEU A 17 -2.24 16.22 -21.90
N THR A 18 -2.71 14.99 -22.10
CA THR A 18 -3.38 14.20 -21.08
C THR A 18 -2.49 14.27 -19.85
N ALA A 19 -3.06 14.80 -18.77
CA ALA A 19 -2.47 14.66 -17.45
C ALA A 19 -2.26 13.16 -17.23
N VAL A 20 -1.04 12.70 -17.45
CA VAL A 20 -0.54 11.48 -16.83
C VAL A 20 -0.52 11.84 -15.36
N THR A 21 -1.67 11.70 -14.71
CA THR A 21 -1.72 11.66 -13.27
C THR A 21 -0.78 10.53 -12.90
N PRO A 22 0.32 10.76 -12.17
CA PRO A 22 1.11 9.67 -11.67
C PRO A 22 0.14 8.78 -10.92
N ALA A 23 -0.10 7.56 -11.45
CA ALA A 23 -0.82 6.53 -10.74
C ALA A 23 -0.18 6.48 -9.36
N GLY A 24 -0.97 6.79 -8.34
CA GLY A 24 -0.49 7.25 -7.04
C GLY A 24 0.78 6.53 -6.66
N ALA A 25 1.83 7.31 -6.38
CA ALA A 25 2.99 6.77 -5.70
C ALA A 25 2.43 6.07 -4.47
N ARG A 26 2.38 4.73 -4.50
CA ARG A 26 2.17 3.95 -3.30
C ARG A 26 3.39 4.29 -2.48
N ALA A 27 3.23 5.22 -1.54
CA ALA A 27 4.19 5.34 -0.46
C ALA A 27 4.33 3.91 0.05
N ALA A 28 5.54 3.37 0.04
CA ALA A 28 5.76 2.02 0.49
C ALA A 28 5.08 1.89 1.86
N ASP A 29 3.98 1.13 1.90
CA ASP A 29 3.07 1.02 3.05
C ASP A 29 3.79 0.36 4.25
N GLY A 30 5.03 -0.09 4.00
CA GLY A 30 6.12 -0.24 4.93
C GLY A 30 6.74 -1.61 4.78
N THR A 31 7.54 -2.02 5.76
CA THR A 31 8.22 -3.32 5.74
C THR A 31 7.87 -4.12 6.98
N PHE A 32 7.52 -5.39 6.78
CA PHE A 32 7.42 -6.35 7.85
C PHE A 32 8.68 -7.21 7.88
N VAL A 33 9.37 -7.23 9.01
CA VAL A 33 10.65 -7.91 9.21
C VAL A 33 10.42 -9.09 10.15
N TYR A 34 10.93 -10.26 9.79
CA TYR A 34 10.86 -11.45 10.62
C TYR A 34 12.11 -12.30 10.43
N HIS A 35 12.29 -13.28 11.32
CA HIS A 35 13.41 -14.20 11.24
C HIS A 35 12.93 -15.65 11.17
N THR A 36 13.62 -16.47 10.39
CA THR A 36 13.42 -17.92 10.34
C THR A 36 14.71 -18.64 10.75
N GLY A 37 14.73 -19.98 10.70
CA GLY A 37 15.92 -20.75 11.04
C GLY A 37 16.36 -20.53 12.49
N GLN A 38 15.41 -20.50 13.44
CA GLN A 38 15.65 -20.22 14.85
C GLN A 38 16.24 -18.80 15.12
N GLY A 39 15.80 -17.81 14.33
CA GLY A 39 16.20 -16.41 14.51
C GLY A 39 17.47 -16.00 13.77
N THR A 40 18.02 -16.86 12.91
CA THR A 40 19.30 -16.63 12.22
C THR A 40 19.12 -15.98 10.85
N GLU A 41 18.04 -16.31 10.13
CA GLU A 41 17.81 -15.83 8.78
C GLU A 41 16.78 -14.69 8.79
N ARG A 42 17.19 -13.48 8.41
CA ARG A 42 16.32 -12.30 8.36
C ARG A 42 15.62 -12.20 7.01
N HIS A 43 14.30 -12.02 7.06
CA HIS A 43 13.47 -11.81 5.87
C HIS A 43 12.64 -10.53 6.00
N THR A 44 12.21 -10.03 4.85
CA THR A 44 11.36 -8.84 4.75
C THR A 44 10.20 -9.07 3.79
N LEU A 45 9.01 -8.58 4.18
CA LEU A 45 7.87 -8.40 3.30
C LEU A 45 7.68 -6.89 3.11
N GLY A 46 7.92 -6.41 1.89
CA GLY A 46 7.59 -5.04 1.51
C GLY A 46 6.16 -4.93 1.01
N ASP A 47 5.49 -3.84 1.36
CA ASP A 47 4.15 -3.46 0.87
C ASP A 47 3.13 -4.62 0.92
N PRO A 48 2.91 -5.23 2.11
CA PRO A 48 1.96 -6.31 2.21
C PRO A 48 0.54 -5.84 1.91
N VAL A 49 -0.21 -6.69 1.20
CA VAL A 49 -1.59 -6.44 0.84
C VAL A 49 -2.52 -6.91 1.96
N ASP A 50 -3.45 -6.07 2.36
CA ASP A 50 -4.49 -6.41 3.33
C ASP A 50 -5.27 -7.68 2.96
N GLY A 51 -5.59 -8.47 3.97
CA GLY A 51 -6.42 -9.67 3.82
C GLY A 51 -5.75 -10.79 3.02
N ARG A 52 -4.52 -10.60 2.55
CA ARG A 52 -3.70 -11.66 1.96
C ARG A 52 -2.97 -12.41 3.06
N CYS A 53 -3.05 -13.73 3.00
CA CYS A 53 -2.25 -14.59 3.85
C CYS A 53 -0.86 -14.81 3.24
N TYR A 54 0.18 -14.58 4.04
CA TYR A 54 1.56 -14.81 3.66
C TYR A 54 2.13 -15.97 4.48
N PRO A 55 2.46 -17.11 3.86
CA PRO A 55 3.21 -18.17 4.52
C PRO A 55 4.66 -17.74 4.69
N VAL A 56 5.21 -17.89 5.90
CA VAL A 56 6.57 -17.46 6.25
C VAL A 56 7.48 -18.60 6.73
N GLY A 57 6.98 -19.84 6.72
CA GLY A 57 7.71 -21.00 7.24
C GLY A 57 7.63 -21.07 8.77
N GLU A 58 8.71 -21.45 9.44
CA GLU A 58 8.79 -21.41 10.91
C GLU A 58 9.51 -20.12 11.34
N ALA A 59 8.75 -19.04 11.45
CA ALA A 59 9.28 -17.75 11.88
C ALA A 59 9.40 -17.74 13.41
N THR A 60 10.60 -17.44 13.90
CA THR A 60 10.94 -17.37 15.32
C THR A 60 12.00 -16.31 15.51
N GLY A 61 11.72 -15.33 16.38
CA GLY A 61 12.70 -14.31 16.73
C GLY A 61 12.10 -12.91 16.84
N VAL A 62 12.98 -11.91 16.81
CA VAL A 62 12.57 -10.50 16.80
C VAL A 62 11.83 -10.22 15.49
N THR A 63 10.57 -9.86 15.62
CA THR A 63 9.66 -9.53 14.53
C THR A 63 9.32 -8.05 14.63
N GLY A 64 9.34 -7.35 13.50
CA GLY A 64 9.09 -5.92 13.40
C GLY A 64 8.03 -5.65 12.36
N ASN A 65 6.95 -4.99 12.76
CA ASN A 65 5.93 -4.53 11.84
C ASN A 65 6.12 -3.04 11.63
N GLU A 66 6.98 -2.65 10.68
CA GLU A 66 7.23 -1.25 10.33
C GLU A 66 6.19 -0.73 9.32
N THR A 67 5.16 -1.52 9.05
CA THR A 67 4.07 -1.14 8.14
C THR A 67 3.08 -0.19 8.82
N GLY A 68 2.24 0.46 8.01
CA GLY A 68 1.07 1.21 8.47
C GLY A 68 -0.10 0.33 8.91
N HIS A 69 -0.02 -0.99 8.67
CA HIS A 69 -1.09 -1.95 8.88
C HIS A 69 -0.87 -2.76 10.17
N ASP A 70 -1.95 -3.11 10.84
CA ASP A 70 -1.88 -4.11 11.90
C ASP A 70 -1.73 -5.50 11.28
N ALA A 71 -1.19 -6.44 12.02
CA ALA A 71 -0.98 -7.80 11.55
C ALA A 71 -1.56 -8.81 12.54
N TYR A 72 -1.97 -9.96 12.00
CA TYR A 72 -2.29 -11.16 12.77
C TYR A 72 -1.27 -12.23 12.42
N LEU A 73 -0.57 -12.71 13.44
CA LEU A 73 0.41 -13.78 13.35
C LEU A 73 -0.27 -15.09 13.70
N TYR A 74 -0.21 -16.06 12.80
CA TYR A 74 -0.87 -17.35 12.95
C TYR A 74 0.16 -18.44 13.21
N ASP A 75 -0.15 -19.34 14.15
CA ASP A 75 0.69 -20.48 14.52
C ASP A 75 0.73 -21.58 13.45
N THR A 76 -0.23 -21.60 12.52
CA THR A 76 -0.28 -22.54 11.40
C THR A 76 -0.14 -21.86 10.05
N GLU A 77 0.10 -22.66 9.01
CA GLU A 77 0.15 -22.16 7.63
C GLU A 77 -1.25 -21.86 7.09
N GLY A 78 -1.32 -20.86 6.20
CA GLY A 78 -2.57 -20.49 5.54
C GLY A 78 -3.52 -19.65 6.41
N CYS A 79 -3.01 -18.96 7.43
CA CYS A 79 -3.76 -18.04 8.29
C CYS A 79 -4.97 -18.70 8.95
N ARG A 80 -4.71 -19.89 9.49
CA ARG A 80 -5.66 -20.70 10.28
C ARG A 80 -5.11 -20.86 11.70
N GLY A 81 -5.92 -21.42 12.59
CA GLY A 81 -5.48 -21.72 13.96
C GLY A 81 -5.50 -20.50 14.87
N ALA A 82 -4.57 -20.46 15.82
CA ALA A 82 -4.49 -19.40 16.80
C ALA A 82 -3.84 -18.16 16.18
N ALA A 83 -4.46 -16.99 16.40
CA ALA A 83 -3.99 -15.71 15.91
C ALA A 83 -3.54 -14.83 17.07
N ALA A 84 -2.32 -14.30 16.98
CA ALA A 84 -1.81 -13.25 17.86
C ALA A 84 -1.91 -11.90 17.14
N TYR A 85 -2.49 -10.90 17.81
CA TYR A 85 -2.53 -9.54 17.30
C TYR A 85 -1.16 -8.88 17.44
N PHE A 86 -0.67 -8.30 16.35
CA PHE A 86 0.61 -7.64 16.28
C PHE A 86 0.46 -6.23 15.71
N PRO A 87 0.59 -5.17 16.53
CA PRO A 87 0.26 -3.82 16.11
C PRO A 87 1.24 -3.28 15.06
N SER A 88 0.77 -2.29 14.31
CA SER A 88 1.64 -1.50 13.42
C SER A 88 2.70 -0.71 14.19
N ARG A 89 3.85 -0.50 13.56
CA ARG A 89 5.03 0.20 14.10
C ARG A 89 5.53 -0.38 15.43
N TRP A 90 5.51 -1.70 15.56
CA TRP A 90 5.86 -2.42 16.78
C TRP A 90 6.92 -3.49 16.54
N TYR A 91 7.67 -3.83 17.59
CA TYR A 91 8.65 -4.91 17.61
C TYR A 91 8.42 -5.82 18.81
N GLY A 92 8.52 -7.13 18.59
CA GLY A 92 8.32 -8.14 19.62
C GLY A 92 9.06 -9.42 19.30
N TYR A 93 9.25 -10.28 20.29
CA TYR A 93 9.74 -11.64 20.04
C TYR A 93 8.53 -12.55 19.81
N GLU A 94 8.42 -13.11 18.62
CA GLU A 94 7.23 -13.85 18.18
C GLU A 94 7.60 -15.18 17.55
N THR A 95 6.64 -16.10 17.54
CA THR A 95 6.72 -17.39 16.84
C THR A 95 5.45 -17.62 16.05
N PHE A 96 5.55 -17.78 14.74
CA PHE A 96 4.41 -17.89 13.83
C PHE A 96 4.78 -18.57 12.51
N ARG A 97 3.77 -19.01 11.77
CA ARG A 97 3.93 -19.68 10.47
C ARG A 97 3.28 -18.99 9.30
N SER A 98 2.30 -18.14 9.56
CA SER A 98 1.76 -17.24 8.55
C SER A 98 1.34 -15.90 9.14
N VAL A 99 1.28 -14.89 8.30
CA VAL A 99 0.89 -13.53 8.70
C VAL A 99 -0.15 -12.98 7.73
N MET A 100 -1.13 -12.26 8.28
CA MET A 100 -2.12 -11.52 7.50
C MET A 100 -2.18 -10.08 8.00
N PHE A 101 -2.16 -9.13 7.07
CA PHE A 101 -2.22 -7.71 7.38
C PHE A 101 -3.64 -7.18 7.27
N VAL A 102 -3.97 -6.20 8.10
CA VAL A 102 -5.25 -5.50 8.09
C VAL A 102 -4.99 -3.99 8.19
N SER A 103 -5.47 -3.23 7.21
CA SER A 103 -5.47 -1.77 7.30
C SER A 103 -6.27 -1.29 8.49
N ARG A 104 -5.73 -0.27 9.15
CA ARG A 104 -6.52 0.59 10.02
C ARG A 104 -7.48 1.38 9.15
N CYS A 105 -8.79 1.30 9.43
CA CYS A 105 -9.83 2.06 8.71
C CYS A 105 -9.57 3.58 8.66
N ALA A 106 -8.73 4.13 9.54
CA ALA A 106 -8.35 5.54 9.54
C ALA A 106 -7.57 6.01 8.29
N ASP A 107 -6.89 5.10 7.59
CA ASP A 107 -6.10 5.45 6.39
C ASP A 107 -6.95 5.46 5.10
N ARG A 108 -8.15 4.89 5.14
CA ARG A 108 -9.12 4.97 4.03
C ARG A 108 -9.99 6.22 4.12
N THR A 109 -9.43 7.36 4.54
CA THR A 109 -10.18 8.61 4.37
C THR A 109 -10.12 8.95 2.88
N PRO A 110 -11.20 8.79 2.07
CA PRO A 110 -11.21 9.46 0.79
C PRO A 110 -11.02 10.94 1.09
N VAL A 111 -10.00 11.57 0.50
CA VAL A 111 -9.90 13.03 0.49
C VAL A 111 -11.15 13.52 -0.25
N VAL A 112 -12.25 13.73 0.47
CA VAL A 112 -13.43 14.41 -0.03
C VAL A 112 -12.98 15.85 -0.23
N ARG A 113 -12.49 16.14 -1.43
CA ARG A 113 -12.14 17.48 -1.85
C ARG A 113 -13.40 18.32 -1.70
N ALA A 114 -13.42 19.22 -0.72
CA ALA A 114 -14.47 20.19 -0.55
C ALA A 114 -14.73 20.87 -1.90
N ARG A 115 -15.94 20.67 -2.45
CA ARG A 115 -16.46 21.55 -3.50
C ARG A 115 -16.74 22.89 -2.83
N THR A 116 -15.72 23.73 -2.72
CA THR A 116 -15.96 25.17 -2.61
C THR A 116 -16.36 25.64 -4.01
N GLY A 117 -17.68 25.59 -4.24
CA GLY A 117 -18.31 26.26 -5.38
C GLY A 117 -18.03 27.74 -5.30
N PHE A 118 -17.50 28.28 -6.38
CA PHE A 118 -17.42 29.70 -6.64
C PHE A 118 -18.56 30.06 -7.62
N SER A 119 -19.06 31.29 -7.46
CA SER A 119 -20.08 32.01 -8.25
C SER A 119 -21.53 31.86 -7.79
#